data_AF-A0A350WQS4-F1
#
_entry.id   AF-A0A350WQS4-F1
#
_cell.length_a   1.000
_cell.length_b   1.000
_cell.length_c   1.000
_cell.angle_alpha   90.00
_cell.angle_beta   90.00
_cell.angle_gamma   90.00
#
_symmetry.space_group_name_H-M   'P 1'
#
loop_
_entity.id
_entity.type
_entity.pdbx_description
1 polymer ?
#
loop_
_entity_poly.entity_id
_entity_poly.type
_entity_poly.pdbx_seq_one_letter_code
_entity_poly.pdbx_strand_id
1 'polypeptide(L)'
;MKQDEFVIFAELNRERFEDILERLMKFFRPVQFGRQGDDWIWVHFDNGKIDIDTFTSDNLQVKGKKGQARSAKEILDCLDKDWIVKKFNPPQADSTR
;
A
#
# COMPACT_ATOMS: atom_id res chain seq x y z
N MET A 1 -4.86 16.65 15.61
CA MET A 1 -3.94 15.61 15.06
C MET A 1 -4.01 15.69 13.54
N LYS A 2 -2.87 15.80 12.84
CA LYS A 2 -2.83 16.02 11.39
C LYS A 2 -3.19 14.73 10.65
N GLN A 3 -4.45 14.56 10.27
CA GLN A 3 -4.92 13.38 9.52
C GLN A 3 -4.35 13.30 8.09
N ASP A 4 -3.77 14.41 7.61
CA ASP A 4 -3.16 14.55 6.30
C ASP A 4 -1.69 14.11 6.23
N GLU A 5 -1.07 13.72 7.35
CA GLU A 5 0.30 13.19 7.36
C GLU A 5 0.38 11.92 6.51
N PHE A 6 1.32 11.85 5.57
CA PHE A 6 1.57 10.66 4.76
C PHE A 6 2.42 9.66 5.55
N VAL A 7 1.99 8.41 5.59
CA VAL A 7 2.56 7.36 6.43
C VAL A 7 2.62 6.02 5.70
N ILE A 8 3.49 5.15 6.20
CA ILE A 8 3.67 3.77 5.77
C ILE A 8 2.97 2.85 6.78
N PHE A 9 2.03 2.04 6.28
CA PHE A 9 1.24 1.10 7.08
C PHE A 9 1.87 -0.29 7.14
N ALA A 10 2.51 -0.72 6.06
CA ALA A 10 3.12 -2.05 5.95
C ALA A 10 4.17 -2.13 4.84
N GLU A 11 4.99 -3.17 4.92
CA GLU A 11 5.83 -3.66 3.83
C GLU A 11 5.33 -5.03 3.36
N LEU A 12 5.28 -5.22 2.04
CA LEU A 12 4.87 -6.42 1.34
C LEU A 12 6.04 -6.98 0.55
N ASN A 13 6.06 -8.30 0.36
CA ASN A 13 7.08 -8.97 -0.43
C ASN A 13 6.95 -8.54 -1.89
N ARG A 14 8.01 -7.88 -2.42
CA ARG A 14 8.06 -7.41 -3.80
C ARG A 14 7.92 -8.54 -4.83
N GLU A 15 8.45 -9.72 -4.54
CA GLU A 15 8.38 -10.88 -5.44
C GLU A 15 6.93 -11.33 -5.69
N ARG A 16 5.99 -10.91 -4.81
CA ARG A 16 4.56 -11.18 -4.91
C ARG A 16 3.79 -10.09 -5.64
N PHE A 17 4.45 -9.17 -6.35
CA PHE A 17 3.78 -8.04 -7.02
C PHE A 17 2.59 -8.48 -7.88
N GLU A 18 2.75 -9.50 -8.72
CA GLU A 18 1.68 -9.97 -9.61
C GLU A 18 0.52 -10.59 -8.83
N ASP A 19 0.83 -11.45 -7.84
CA ASP A 19 -0.16 -12.07 -6.97
C ASP A 19 -0.95 -11.00 -6.18
N ILE A 20 -0.26 -9.97 -5.69
CA ILE A 20 -0.84 -8.81 -5.00
C ILE A 20 -1.73 -8.03 -5.96
N LEU A 21 -1.25 -7.70 -7.17
CA LEU A 21 -2.02 -6.95 -8.16
C LEU A 21 -3.30 -7.68 -8.55
N GLU A 22 -3.22 -8.98 -8.87
CA GLU A 22 -4.39 -9.79 -9.22
C GLU A 22 -5.40 -9.81 -8.07
N ARG A 23 -4.92 -9.99 -6.84
CA ARG A 23 -5.76 -9.96 -5.64
C ARG A 23 -6.47 -8.62 -5.50
N LEU A 24 -5.74 -7.51 -5.64
CA LEU A 24 -6.29 -6.18 -5.50
C LEU A 24 -7.32 -5.87 -6.59
N MET A 25 -7.06 -6.24 -7.85
CA MET A 25 -8.00 -6.05 -8.96
C MET A 25 -9.30 -6.85 -8.79
N LYS A 26 -9.27 -7.96 -8.03
CA LYS A 26 -10.45 -8.76 -7.70
C LYS A 26 -11.35 -8.09 -6.67
N PHE A 27 -10.77 -7.42 -5.67
CA PHE A 27 -11.52 -6.88 -4.52
C PHE A 27 -11.76 -5.37 -4.57
N PHE A 28 -10.93 -4.62 -5.29
CA PHE A 28 -10.98 -3.16 -5.34
C PHE A 28 -11.06 -2.66 -6.77
N ARG A 29 -11.80 -1.56 -6.97
CA ARG A 29 -11.82 -0.80 -8.22
C ARG A 29 -12.07 0.69 -7.92
N PRO A 30 -11.39 1.62 -8.62
CA PRO A 30 -10.36 1.36 -9.64
C PRO A 30 -8.99 1.03 -9.04
N VAL A 31 -8.23 0.17 -9.73
CA VAL A 31 -6.82 -0.13 -9.45
C VAL A 31 -6.01 0.30 -10.67
N GLN A 32 -4.92 1.02 -10.44
CA GLN A 32 -3.94 1.41 -11.46
C GLN A 32 -2.57 0.85 -11.07
N PHE A 33 -1.71 0.58 -12.04
CA PHE A 33 -0.39 0.04 -11.78
C PHE A 33 0.59 0.41 -12.90
N GLY A 34 1.88 0.30 -12.61
CA GLY A 34 2.96 0.44 -13.58
C GLY A 34 4.23 -0.26 -13.11
N ARG A 35 5.12 -0.54 -14.07
CA ARG A 35 6.39 -1.25 -13.84
C ARG A 35 7.59 -0.59 -14.53
N GLN A 36 7.43 0.65 -15.01
CA GLN A 36 8.51 1.33 -15.70
C GLN A 36 9.44 1.98 -14.66
N GLY A 37 10.59 1.35 -14.42
CA GLY A 37 11.55 1.76 -13.40
C GLY A 37 11.23 1.12 -12.05
N ASP A 38 10.15 1.58 -11.43
CA ASP A 38 9.66 1.07 -10.15
C ASP A 38 8.30 0.37 -10.31
N ASP A 39 8.10 -0.66 -9.49
CA ASP A 39 6.82 -1.34 -9.37
C ASP A 39 5.89 -0.51 -8.48
N TRP A 40 4.72 -0.13 -8.99
CA TRP A 40 3.72 0.59 -8.22
C TRP A 40 2.29 0.16 -8.54
N ILE A 41 1.44 0.23 -7.52
CA ILE A 41 -0.01 0.01 -7.57
C ILE A 41 -0.70 1.14 -6.81
N TRP A 42 -1.73 1.73 -7.40
CA TRP A 42 -2.63 2.67 -6.72
C TRP A 42 -4.01 2.06 -6.60
N VAL A 43 -4.50 1.99 -5.36
CA VAL A 43 -5.87 1.55 -5.05
C VAL A 43 -6.67 2.78 -4.63
N HIS A 44 -7.73 3.08 -5.37
CA HIS A 44 -8.54 4.28 -5.16
C HIS A 44 -9.74 4.00 -4.24
N PHE A 45 -10.05 4.96 -3.39
CA PHE A 45 -11.17 5.01 -2.47
C PHE A 45 -11.82 6.40 -2.54
N ASP A 46 -13.04 6.55 -2.02
CA ASP A 46 -13.73 7.85 -1.99
C ASP A 46 -12.95 8.94 -1.23
N ASN A 47 -12.10 8.52 -0.28
CA ASN A 47 -11.31 9.42 0.57
C ASN A 47 -9.87 9.65 0.05
N GLY A 48 -9.55 9.19 -1.16
CA GLY A 48 -8.22 9.33 -1.77
C GLY A 48 -7.68 8.00 -2.28
N LYS A 49 -6.36 7.84 -2.28
CA LYS A 49 -5.70 6.62 -2.75
C LYS A 49 -4.75 6.05 -1.73
N ILE A 50 -4.54 4.74 -1.79
CA ILE A 50 -3.43 4.04 -1.13
C ILE A 50 -2.40 3.71 -2.21
N ASP A 51 -1.17 4.12 -1.96
CA ASP A 51 -0.03 3.88 -2.84
C ASP A 51 0.69 2.60 -2.35
N ILE A 52 1.03 1.70 -3.25
CA ILE A 52 1.84 0.51 -2.98
C ILE A 52 3.03 0.55 -3.93
N ASP A 53 4.23 0.88 -3.45
CA ASP A 53 5.40 1.11 -4.31
C ASP A 53 6.73 0.71 -3.66
N THR A 54 7.78 0.56 -4.47
CA THR A 54 9.15 0.25 -4.00
C THR A 54 10.06 1.48 -3.90
N PHE A 55 9.52 2.71 -3.85
CA PHE A 55 10.33 3.91 -4.12
C PHE A 55 11.49 4.15 -3.13
N THR A 56 11.37 3.65 -1.89
CA THR A 56 12.37 3.82 -0.83
C THR A 56 12.74 2.53 -0.12
N SER A 57 12.34 1.38 -0.65
CA SER A 57 12.57 0.08 -0.02
C SER A 57 12.69 -1.01 -1.06
N ASP A 58 13.46 -2.06 -0.74
CA ASP A 58 13.53 -3.27 -1.55
C ASP A 58 12.18 -4.02 -1.59
N ASN A 59 11.31 -3.74 -0.60
CA ASN A 59 9.95 -4.24 -0.50
C ASN A 59 8.91 -3.21 -0.96
N LEU A 60 7.72 -3.70 -1.33
CA LEU A 60 6.57 -2.82 -1.61
C LEU A 60 6.06 -2.21 -0.31
N GLN A 61 5.88 -0.90 -0.27
CA GLN A 61 5.37 -0.17 0.89
C GLN A 61 3.93 0.27 0.67
N VAL A 62 3.05 -0.07 1.60
CA VAL A 62 1.66 0.40 1.62
C VAL A 62 1.60 1.76 2.29
N LYS A 63 1.38 2.81 1.52
CA LYS A 63 1.44 4.22 1.91
C LYS A 63 0.10 4.93 1.73
N GLY A 64 -0.17 5.91 2.57
CA GLY A 64 -1.36 6.74 2.46
C GLY A 64 -1.40 7.82 3.52
N LYS A 65 -2.45 8.64 3.51
CA LYS A 65 -2.70 9.57 4.62
C LYS A 65 -3.03 8.79 5.89
N LYS A 66 -2.59 9.30 7.04
CA LYS A 66 -2.85 8.70 8.36
C LYS A 66 -4.35 8.47 8.64
N GLY A 67 -5.21 9.35 8.13
CA GLY A 67 -6.67 9.19 8.19
C GLY A 67 -7.23 8.00 7.39
N GLN A 68 -6.45 7.41 6.48
CA GLN A 68 -6.85 6.27 5.64
C GLN A 68 -6.47 4.90 6.25
N ALA A 69 -6.20 4.84 7.56
CA ALA A 69 -5.84 3.59 8.25
C ALA A 69 -6.86 2.46 8.03
N ARG A 70 -8.15 2.79 7.89
CA ARG A 70 -9.19 1.81 7.55
C ARG A 70 -9.01 1.23 6.15
N SER A 71 -8.82 2.08 5.13
CA SER A 71 -8.59 1.66 3.75
C SER A 71 -7.31 0.81 3.61
N ALA A 72 -6.23 1.21 4.31
CA ALA A 72 -5.01 0.42 4.37
C ALA A 72 -5.24 -0.95 5.05
N LYS A 73 -6.03 -1.00 6.13
CA LYS A 73 -6.39 -2.26 6.79
C LYS A 73 -7.21 -3.16 5.87
N GLU A 74 -8.19 -2.62 5.14
CA GLU A 74 -9.01 -3.37 4.18
C GLU A 74 -8.14 -4.01 3.08
N ILE A 75 -7.14 -3.29 2.57
CA ILE A 75 -6.13 -3.84 1.66
C ILE A 75 -5.37 -4.98 2.34
N LEU A 76 -4.78 -4.75 3.52
CA LEU A 76 -3.95 -5.75 4.20
C LEU A 76 -4.71 -7.01 4.63
N ASP A 77 -6.01 -6.90 4.88
CA ASP A 77 -6.86 -8.04 5.24
C ASP A 77 -7.24 -8.90 4.03
N CYS A 78 -7.18 -8.38 2.81
CA CYS A 78 -7.49 -9.14 1.60
C CYS A 78 -6.28 -9.95 1.08
N LEU A 79 -5.06 -9.54 1.44
CA LEU A 79 -3.81 -10.16 1.01
C LEU A 79 -3.51 -11.43 1.81
N ASP A 80 -2.70 -12.31 1.23
CA ASP A 80 -2.16 -13.43 1.98
C ASP A 80 -1.20 -12.95 3.07
N LYS A 81 -1.21 -13.61 4.23
CA LYS A 81 -0.37 -13.22 5.37
C LYS A 81 1.11 -13.38 5.04
N ASP A 82 1.46 -14.38 4.25
CA ASP A 82 2.85 -14.66 3.86
C ASP A 82 3.41 -13.62 2.88
N TRP A 83 2.55 -12.77 2.31
CA TRP A 83 2.98 -11.66 1.46
C TRP A 83 3.30 -10.40 2.27
N ILE A 84 2.91 -10.35 3.56
CA ILE A 84 3.11 -9.19 4.43
C ILE A 84 4.41 -9.38 5.22
N VAL A 85 5.44 -8.66 4.82
CA VAL A 85 6.77 -8.70 5.47
C VAL A 85 6.70 -8.04 6.85
N LYS A 86 6.04 -6.89 6.94
CA LYS A 86 5.96 -6.11 8.18
C LYS A 86 4.71 -5.25 8.23
N LYS A 87 4.09 -5.13 9.40
CA LYS A 87 3.04 -4.14 9.68
C LYS A 87 3.58 -3.10 10.68
N PHE A 88 3.27 -1.83 10.46
CA PHE A 88 3.64 -0.75 11.37
C PHE A 88 2.45 -0.35 12.24
N ASN A 89 2.65 -0.39 13.56
CA ASN A 89 1.68 0.10 14.53
C ASN A 89 2.41 0.79 15.71
N PRO A 90 2.39 2.13 15.78
CA PRO A 90 1.73 3.06 14.86
C PRO A 90 2.36 3.06 13.45
N PRO A 91 1.66 3.56 12.41
CA PRO A 91 2.24 3.75 11.09
C PRO A 91 3.51 4.61 11.14
N GLN A 92 4.49 4.29 10.29
CA GLN A 92 5.75 5.03 10.19
C GLN A 92 5.56 6.29 9.34
N ALA A 93 6.15 7.43 9.72
CA ALA A 93 6.13 8.63 8.88
C ALA A 93 6.83 8.35 7.54
N ASP A 94 6.20 8.76 6.44
CA ASP A 94 6.82 8.71 5.11
C ASP A 94 7.62 10.00 4.90
N SER A 95 8.94 9.90 4.77
CA SER A 95 9.84 11.05 4.58
C SER A 95 9.93 11.53 3.12
N THR A 96 9.20 10.89 2.20
CA THR A 96 9.25 11.22 0.76
C THR A 96 8.20 12.22 0.32
N ARG A 97 7.29 12.64 1.21
CA ARG A 97 6.17 13.55 0.92
C ARG A 97 5.98 14.63 1.97
#